data_AF-A0A9X9WV62-F1
#
_entry.id   AF-A0A9X9WV62-F1
#
_cell.length_a   1.000
_cell.length_b   1.000
_cell.length_c   1.000
_cell.angle_alpha   90.00
_cell.angle_beta   90.00
_cell.angle_gamma   90.00
#
_symmetry.space_group_name_H-M   'P 1'
#
loop_
_entity.id
_entity.type
_entity.pdbx_description
1 polymer ?
#
loop_
_entity_poly.entity_id
_entity_poly.type
_entity_poly.pdbx_seq_one_letter_code
_entity_poly.pdbx_strand_id
1 'polypeptide(L)'
;MTITDDMGNALSGASPAARDAYAQASAEFRIYCGDPLATAQRAVEDSPEFVMGHALIAWLNLLGTEPAGTPAAREAIAAARRLPMTAQERGHVAALSHLAEGDWWAASRTIEDVAIAHPRDFLALQCGHQIDFFTGHARMLRDRIARALPAWKPGMPGYHAMLSMHAFGLEEMGDYAAAEAAGRRAVELEPRDGWGQHAVAHVLEMQNRVEDGIAWMRANPTAWSTDSFFAVHNWWHLALYHLERGEIAEVLALYDGPVKGGQSSVVLELIDATAMLWRLHLRGVELGERWQSVADRWETVGGAGSYAFNDWHAAMAFLGANRPGALEALIEAATRAASGAGDNAMFTREVGLPLIRGVKAFAEGDHRMATQRLRAARNIAHRFGGSHAQRDLIDLTLIEAALRGGETALGEALVAERQAIRPHSPVVLDFVRRMAA
;
A
#
# COMPACT_ATOMS: atom_id res chain seq x y z
N MET A 1 37.88 -5.85 -12.68
CA MET A 1 37.23 -7.00 -12.00
C MET A 1 35.75 -6.70 -11.98
N THR A 2 34.90 -7.62 -12.43
CA THR A 2 33.44 -7.41 -12.38
C THR A 2 32.99 -7.45 -10.93
N ILE A 3 32.42 -6.36 -10.43
CA ILE A 3 31.80 -6.33 -9.10
C ILE A 3 30.41 -6.96 -9.21
N THR A 4 30.07 -7.82 -8.26
CA THR A 4 28.74 -8.44 -8.17
C THR A 4 28.15 -8.22 -6.79
N ASP A 5 26.82 -8.32 -6.69
CA ASP A 5 26.12 -8.45 -5.40
C ASP A 5 26.29 -9.86 -4.80
N ASP A 6 25.68 -10.07 -3.63
CA ASP A 6 25.69 -11.34 -2.90
C ASP A 6 24.96 -12.49 -3.63
N MET A 7 24.18 -12.16 -4.66
CA MET A 7 23.44 -13.11 -5.49
C MET A 7 24.13 -13.40 -6.83
N GLY A 8 25.27 -12.76 -7.09
CA GLY A 8 26.06 -12.91 -8.31
C GLY A 8 25.60 -12.04 -9.48
N ASN A 9 24.71 -11.07 -9.27
CA ASN A 9 24.30 -10.11 -10.29
C ASN A 9 25.40 -9.07 -10.50
N ALA A 10 25.67 -8.70 -11.75
CA ALA A 10 26.70 -7.71 -12.07
C ALA A 10 26.26 -6.29 -11.65
N LEU A 11 27.20 -5.54 -11.09
CA LEU A 11 27.02 -4.15 -10.65
C LEU A 11 27.94 -3.24 -11.46
N SER A 12 27.50 -2.83 -12.65
CA SER A 12 28.29 -2.03 -13.59
C SER A 12 28.62 -0.66 -13.00
N GLY A 13 29.90 -0.31 -13.02
CA GLY A 13 30.41 0.99 -12.55
C GLY A 13 30.48 1.15 -11.03
N ALA A 14 30.20 0.09 -10.25
CA ALA A 14 30.39 0.12 -8.80
C ALA A 14 31.88 0.03 -8.42
N SER A 15 32.26 0.73 -7.35
CA SER A 15 33.41 0.39 -6.51
C SER A 15 33.02 -0.66 -5.44
N PRO A 16 33.98 -1.27 -4.72
CA PRO A 16 33.66 -2.11 -3.56
C PRO A 16 32.87 -1.37 -2.47
N ALA A 17 33.16 -0.09 -2.24
CA ALA A 17 32.45 0.72 -1.25
C ALA A 17 31.00 1.01 -1.68
N ALA A 18 30.79 1.35 -2.96
CA ALA A 18 29.46 1.53 -3.52
C ALA A 18 28.62 0.24 -3.50
N ARG A 19 29.25 -0.93 -3.76
CA ARG A 19 28.58 -2.24 -3.60
C ARG A 19 28.10 -2.43 -2.16
N ASP A 20 28.94 -2.17 -1.18
CA ASP A 20 28.60 -2.39 0.23
C ASP A 20 27.47 -1.46 0.68
N ALA A 21 27.52 -0.19 0.27
CA ALA A 21 26.42 0.75 0.49
C ALA A 21 25.13 0.31 -0.22
N TYR A 22 25.20 -0.18 -1.46
CA TYR A 22 24.04 -0.72 -2.17
C TYR A 22 23.43 -1.95 -1.50
N ALA A 23 24.27 -2.87 -1.03
CA ALA A 23 23.82 -4.04 -0.29
C ALA A 23 23.12 -3.63 1.01
N GLN A 24 23.66 -2.64 1.72
CA GLN A 24 23.02 -2.06 2.91
C GLN A 24 21.65 -1.43 2.56
N ALA A 25 21.58 -0.54 1.57
CA ALA A 25 20.33 0.09 1.15
C ALA A 25 19.28 -0.93 0.69
N SER A 26 19.71 -1.98 -0.01
CA SER A 26 18.83 -3.08 -0.44
C SER A 26 18.33 -3.90 0.74
N ALA A 27 19.15 -4.10 1.78
CA ALA A 27 18.73 -4.76 3.01
C ALA A 27 17.75 -3.90 3.81
N GLU A 28 18.02 -2.59 3.93
CA GLU A 28 17.13 -1.60 4.54
C GLU A 28 15.76 -1.57 3.86
N PHE A 29 15.73 -1.50 2.52
CA PHE A 29 14.49 -1.52 1.73
C PHE A 29 13.74 -2.86 1.84
N ARG A 30 14.47 -3.98 1.92
CA ARG A 30 13.88 -5.32 2.04
C ARG A 30 13.00 -5.50 3.28
N ILE A 31 13.41 -4.90 4.40
CA ILE A 31 12.66 -4.97 5.68
C ILE A 31 12.00 -3.64 6.05
N TYR A 32 12.00 -2.67 5.15
CA TYR A 32 11.38 -1.35 5.32
C TYR A 32 11.88 -0.63 6.58
N CYS A 33 13.19 -0.60 6.80
CA CYS A 33 13.82 0.06 7.94
C CYS A 33 14.93 1.03 7.55
N GLY A 34 15.28 1.93 8.48
CA GLY A 34 16.32 2.92 8.28
C GLY A 34 16.00 3.91 7.14
N ASP A 35 17.05 4.39 6.47
CA ASP A 35 16.95 5.32 5.34
C ASP A 35 17.66 4.74 4.10
N PRO A 36 17.00 3.83 3.36
CA PRO A 36 17.60 3.22 2.18
C PRO A 36 17.92 4.24 1.08
N LEU A 37 17.22 5.39 1.05
CA LEU A 37 17.46 6.43 0.06
C LEU A 37 18.79 7.14 0.34
N ALA A 38 19.02 7.58 1.58
CA ALA A 38 20.29 8.18 1.98
C ALA A 38 21.47 7.20 1.80
N THR A 39 21.27 5.92 2.13
CA THR A 39 22.30 4.90 1.90
C THR A 39 22.58 4.69 0.40
N ALA A 40 21.56 4.66 -0.45
CA ALA A 40 21.73 4.54 -1.90
C ALA A 40 22.42 5.79 -2.51
N GLN A 41 22.14 6.98 -2.00
CA GLN A 41 22.82 8.22 -2.39
C GLN A 41 24.33 8.14 -2.12
N ARG A 42 24.74 7.66 -0.94
CA ARG A 42 26.18 7.45 -0.63
C ARG A 42 26.85 6.51 -1.63
N ALA A 43 26.17 5.47 -2.10
CA ALA A 43 26.71 4.55 -3.11
C ALA A 43 26.99 5.27 -4.44
N VAL A 44 26.09 6.17 -4.85
CA VAL A 44 26.23 6.95 -6.10
C VAL A 44 27.24 8.11 -5.95
N GLU A 45 27.35 8.71 -4.77
CA GLU A 45 28.38 9.72 -4.47
C GLU A 45 29.79 9.15 -4.59
N ASP A 46 30.00 7.93 -4.08
CA ASP A 46 31.26 7.21 -4.24
C ASP A 46 31.51 6.78 -5.69
N SER A 47 30.46 6.25 -6.36
CA SER A 47 30.55 5.71 -7.71
C SER A 47 29.47 6.31 -8.62
N PRO A 48 29.70 7.50 -9.22
CA PRO A 48 28.70 8.17 -10.08
C PRO A 48 28.30 7.37 -11.33
N GLU A 49 29.15 6.45 -11.77
CA GLU A 49 28.91 5.54 -12.90
C GLU A 49 28.19 4.24 -12.49
N PHE A 50 27.74 4.11 -11.24
CA PHE A 50 27.09 2.91 -10.74
C PHE A 50 25.61 2.84 -11.11
N VAL A 51 25.29 1.99 -12.10
CA VAL A 51 23.94 1.91 -12.68
C VAL A 51 22.87 1.51 -11.67
N MET A 52 23.08 0.43 -10.91
CA MET A 52 22.08 -0.06 -9.97
C MET A 52 21.89 0.84 -8.75
N GLY A 53 22.89 1.66 -8.40
CA GLY A 53 22.74 2.73 -7.40
C GLY A 53 21.72 3.76 -7.84
N HIS A 54 21.84 4.28 -9.06
CA HIS A 54 20.85 5.18 -9.66
C HIS A 54 19.47 4.51 -9.79
N ALA A 55 19.42 3.24 -10.20
CA ALA A 55 18.17 2.50 -10.32
C ALA A 55 17.46 2.35 -8.95
N LEU A 56 18.19 2.07 -7.87
CA LEU A 56 17.61 1.95 -6.53
C LEU A 56 17.06 3.29 -6.03
N ILE A 57 17.77 4.39 -6.25
CA ILE A 57 17.26 5.75 -5.94
C ILE A 57 15.94 6.00 -6.67
N ALA A 58 15.88 5.67 -7.96
CA ALA A 58 14.67 5.87 -8.75
C ALA A 58 13.50 4.97 -8.28
N TRP A 59 13.78 3.71 -7.92
CA TRP A 59 12.75 2.79 -7.39
C TRP A 59 12.17 3.29 -6.07
N LEU A 60 13.03 3.69 -5.12
CA LEU A 60 12.62 4.20 -3.81
C LEU A 60 11.72 5.44 -3.95
N ASN A 61 12.07 6.35 -4.86
CA ASN A 61 11.29 7.56 -5.09
C ASN A 61 9.95 7.30 -5.80
N LEU A 62 9.91 6.42 -6.81
CA LEU A 62 8.66 6.16 -7.55
C LEU A 62 7.69 5.28 -6.77
N LEU A 63 8.17 4.29 -6.02
CA LEU A 63 7.33 3.37 -5.26
C LEU A 63 6.80 3.96 -3.95
N GLY A 64 7.36 5.09 -3.48
CA GLY A 64 6.75 5.87 -2.41
C GLY A 64 5.41 6.52 -2.81
N THR A 65 5.22 6.77 -4.12
CA THR A 65 4.04 7.43 -4.72
C THR A 65 3.87 8.91 -4.34
N GLU A 66 4.81 9.51 -3.61
CA GLU A 66 4.87 10.95 -3.41
C GLU A 66 5.18 11.67 -4.73
N PRO A 67 4.39 12.68 -5.13
CA PRO A 67 4.69 13.48 -6.32
C PRO A 67 6.09 14.10 -6.31
N ALA A 68 6.58 14.48 -5.11
CA ALA A 68 7.89 15.08 -4.90
C ALA A 68 9.07 14.14 -5.23
N GLY A 69 8.88 12.82 -5.22
CA GLY A 69 9.93 11.87 -5.59
C GLY A 69 10.17 11.76 -7.11
N THR A 70 9.16 12.13 -7.92
CA THR A 70 9.22 11.95 -9.38
C THR A 70 10.39 12.70 -10.05
N PRO A 71 10.67 13.98 -9.72
CA PRO A 71 11.83 14.68 -10.29
C PRO A 71 13.17 13.99 -9.99
N ALA A 72 13.39 13.57 -8.74
CA ALA A 72 14.62 12.89 -8.33
C ALA A 72 14.76 11.53 -9.04
N ALA A 73 13.66 10.78 -9.18
CA ALA A 73 13.67 9.54 -9.95
C ALA A 73 14.03 9.76 -11.43
N ARG A 74 13.45 10.78 -12.06
CA ARG A 74 13.74 11.12 -13.47
C ARG A 74 15.21 11.50 -13.67
N GLU A 75 15.81 12.22 -12.72
CA GLU A 75 17.24 12.54 -12.74
C GLU A 75 18.11 11.28 -12.66
N ALA A 76 17.84 10.41 -11.69
CA ALA A 76 18.57 9.15 -11.53
C ALA A 76 18.41 8.23 -12.76
N ILE A 77 17.22 8.12 -13.34
CA ILE A 77 16.97 7.39 -14.60
C ILE A 77 17.79 7.99 -15.75
N ALA A 78 17.83 9.33 -15.87
CA ALA A 78 18.58 10.00 -16.91
C ALA A 78 20.10 9.81 -16.76
N ALA A 79 20.61 9.76 -15.53
CA ALA A 79 22.01 9.41 -15.24
C ALA A 79 22.30 7.96 -15.65
N ALA A 80 21.49 6.99 -15.18
CA ALA A 80 21.66 5.57 -15.50
C ALA A 80 21.66 5.28 -17.01
N ARG A 81 20.79 5.94 -17.78
CA ARG A 81 20.67 5.74 -19.24
C ARG A 81 21.93 6.10 -20.04
N ARG A 82 22.83 6.93 -19.48
CA ARG A 82 24.08 7.35 -20.14
C ARG A 82 25.23 6.37 -19.92
N LEU A 83 25.06 5.43 -19.00
CA LEU A 83 26.10 4.52 -18.56
C LEU A 83 26.05 3.20 -19.34
N PRO A 84 27.18 2.49 -19.48
CA PRO A 84 27.19 1.12 -19.99
C PRO A 84 26.39 0.20 -19.07
N MET A 85 25.48 -0.57 -19.65
CA MET A 85 24.58 -1.46 -18.89
C MET A 85 24.65 -2.90 -19.39
N THR A 86 24.46 -3.84 -18.48
CA THR A 86 24.07 -5.23 -18.78
C THR A 86 22.61 -5.30 -19.24
N ALA A 87 22.17 -6.49 -19.66
CA ALA A 87 20.76 -6.70 -20.03
C ALA A 87 19.81 -6.53 -18.83
N GLN A 88 20.21 -7.06 -17.67
CA GLN A 88 19.49 -6.93 -16.39
C GLN A 88 19.28 -5.47 -16.00
N GLU A 89 20.37 -4.70 -15.94
CA GLU A 89 20.36 -3.27 -15.62
C GLU A 89 19.51 -2.46 -16.59
N ARG A 90 19.60 -2.74 -17.90
CA ARG A 90 18.72 -2.13 -18.91
C ARG A 90 17.25 -2.40 -18.63
N GLY A 91 16.91 -3.61 -18.20
CA GLY A 91 15.54 -3.98 -17.84
C GLY A 91 14.99 -3.18 -16.66
N HIS A 92 15.80 -2.98 -15.60
CA HIS A 92 15.41 -2.08 -14.50
C HIS A 92 15.17 -0.65 -14.98
N VAL A 93 16.13 -0.09 -15.72
CA VAL A 93 16.04 1.29 -16.22
C VAL A 93 14.84 1.47 -17.15
N ALA A 94 14.52 0.46 -17.98
CA ALA A 94 13.35 0.46 -18.84
C ALA A 94 12.04 0.42 -18.03
N ALA A 95 11.93 -0.45 -17.02
CA ALA A 95 10.76 -0.52 -16.15
C ALA A 95 10.54 0.79 -15.37
N LEU A 96 11.60 1.36 -14.81
CA LEU A 96 11.59 2.67 -14.16
C LEU A 96 11.13 3.79 -15.11
N SER A 97 11.54 3.72 -16.37
CA SER A 97 11.14 4.68 -17.39
C SER A 97 9.64 4.66 -17.66
N HIS A 98 9.05 3.46 -17.76
CA HIS A 98 7.60 3.31 -17.87
C HIS A 98 6.88 3.86 -16.64
N LEU A 99 7.38 3.51 -15.45
CA LEU A 99 6.78 3.93 -14.20
C LEU A 99 6.80 5.46 -14.02
N ALA A 100 7.91 6.11 -14.39
CA ALA A 100 8.05 7.57 -14.32
C ALA A 100 7.09 8.34 -15.25
N GLU A 101 6.55 7.70 -16.27
CA GLU A 101 5.52 8.25 -17.18
C GLU A 101 4.09 7.77 -16.82
N GLY A 102 3.93 6.99 -15.75
CA GLY A 102 2.62 6.49 -15.28
C GLY A 102 2.13 5.22 -15.98
N ASP A 103 2.98 4.54 -16.74
CA ASP A 103 2.68 3.26 -17.41
C ASP A 103 2.98 2.06 -16.48
N TRP A 104 2.24 1.97 -15.37
CA TRP A 104 2.41 0.96 -14.33
C TRP A 104 2.42 -0.49 -14.85
N TRP A 105 1.51 -0.84 -15.76
CA TRP A 105 1.43 -2.19 -16.31
C TRP A 105 2.59 -2.50 -17.25
N ALA A 106 3.10 -1.52 -17.99
CA ALA A 106 4.29 -1.71 -18.81
C ALA A 106 5.52 -1.87 -17.93
N ALA A 107 5.64 -1.09 -16.85
CA ALA A 107 6.68 -1.24 -15.85
C ALA A 107 6.66 -2.65 -15.21
N SER A 108 5.48 -3.14 -14.80
CA SER A 108 5.31 -4.48 -14.20
C SER A 108 5.76 -5.61 -15.15
N ARG A 109 5.37 -5.56 -16.43
CA ARG A 109 5.77 -6.56 -17.43
C ARG A 109 7.27 -6.52 -17.69
N THR A 110 7.84 -5.32 -17.85
CA THR A 110 9.28 -5.18 -18.11
C THR A 110 10.13 -5.67 -16.93
N ILE A 111 9.74 -5.39 -15.69
CA ILE A 111 10.46 -5.89 -14.51
C ILE A 111 10.18 -7.38 -14.23
N GLU A 112 9.03 -7.89 -14.69
CA GLU A 112 8.75 -9.33 -14.72
C GLU A 112 9.74 -10.07 -15.63
N ASP A 113 10.02 -9.57 -16.83
CA ASP A 113 11.02 -10.18 -17.73
C ASP A 113 12.41 -10.25 -17.09
N VAL A 114 12.80 -9.21 -16.34
CA VAL A 114 14.05 -9.21 -15.55
C VAL A 114 14.02 -10.31 -14.49
N ALA A 115 12.96 -10.37 -13.69
CA ALA A 115 12.83 -11.38 -12.63
C ALA A 115 12.75 -12.82 -13.17
N ILE A 116 12.22 -13.03 -14.39
CA ILE A 116 12.22 -14.35 -15.05
C ILE A 116 13.64 -14.73 -15.49
N ALA A 117 14.36 -13.81 -16.13
CA ALA A 117 15.73 -14.07 -16.59
C ALA A 117 16.74 -14.16 -15.43
N HIS A 118 16.49 -13.41 -14.36
CA HIS A 118 17.34 -13.30 -13.17
C HIS A 118 16.50 -13.59 -11.91
N PRO A 119 16.12 -14.86 -11.64
CA PRO A 119 15.21 -15.20 -10.55
C PRO A 119 15.75 -14.93 -9.14
N ARG A 120 17.02 -14.54 -9.00
CA ARG A 120 17.65 -14.12 -7.74
C ARG A 120 17.86 -12.60 -7.65
N ASP A 121 17.39 -11.84 -8.64
CA ASP A 121 17.33 -10.39 -8.55
C ASP A 121 16.22 -9.99 -7.59
N PHE A 122 16.61 -9.78 -6.33
CA PHE A 122 15.66 -9.43 -5.29
C PHE A 122 14.99 -8.07 -5.54
N LEU A 123 15.73 -7.10 -6.08
CA LEU A 123 15.18 -5.77 -6.33
C LEU A 123 14.11 -5.83 -7.41
N ALA A 124 14.32 -6.60 -8.49
CA ALA A 124 13.31 -6.80 -9.52
C ALA A 124 12.04 -7.46 -8.96
N LEU A 125 12.21 -8.44 -8.07
CA LEU A 125 11.11 -9.14 -7.41
C LEU A 125 10.32 -8.19 -6.48
N GLN A 126 11.01 -7.46 -5.61
CA GLN A 126 10.37 -6.56 -4.65
C GLN A 126 9.68 -5.37 -5.35
N CYS A 127 10.35 -4.70 -6.29
CA CYS A 127 9.76 -3.59 -7.03
C CYS A 127 8.58 -4.04 -7.90
N GLY A 128 8.71 -5.19 -8.58
CA GLY A 128 7.61 -5.77 -9.34
C GLY A 128 6.41 -6.10 -8.44
N HIS A 129 6.66 -6.68 -7.27
CA HIS A 129 5.61 -6.99 -6.30
C HIS A 129 4.87 -5.73 -5.80
N GLN A 130 5.60 -4.63 -5.52
CA GLN A 130 4.98 -3.35 -5.16
C GLN A 130 4.10 -2.79 -6.29
N ILE A 131 4.55 -2.87 -7.55
CA ILE A 131 3.73 -2.44 -8.70
C ILE A 131 2.47 -3.31 -8.83
N ASP A 132 2.59 -4.62 -8.63
CA ASP A 132 1.45 -5.53 -8.66
C ASP A 132 0.42 -5.17 -7.57
N PHE A 133 0.87 -4.69 -6.41
CA PHE A 133 0.00 -4.15 -5.35
C PHE A 133 -0.70 -2.85 -5.78
N PHE A 134 0.04 -1.87 -6.30
CA PHE A 134 -0.52 -0.58 -6.75
C PHE A 134 -1.49 -0.71 -7.93
N THR A 135 -1.41 -1.81 -8.67
CA THR A 135 -2.30 -2.11 -9.79
C THR A 135 -3.37 -3.17 -9.46
N GLY A 136 -3.40 -3.65 -8.21
CA GLY A 136 -4.34 -4.66 -7.72
C GLY A 136 -4.27 -6.01 -8.45
N HIS A 137 -3.10 -6.35 -8.97
CA HIS A 137 -2.89 -7.58 -9.74
C HIS A 137 -2.59 -8.76 -8.79
N ALA A 138 -3.59 -9.20 -8.01
CA ALA A 138 -3.45 -10.23 -6.98
C ALA A 138 -2.76 -11.52 -7.46
N ARG A 139 -3.07 -11.98 -8.68
CA ARG A 139 -2.39 -13.14 -9.28
C ARG A 139 -0.87 -12.94 -9.38
N MET A 140 -0.42 -11.74 -9.71
CA MET A 140 1.00 -11.44 -9.92
C MET A 140 1.73 -11.23 -8.60
N LEU A 141 1.07 -10.69 -7.56
CA LEU A 141 1.60 -10.71 -6.19
C LEU A 141 2.03 -12.12 -5.79
N ARG A 142 1.18 -13.13 -6.06
CA ARG A 142 1.50 -14.54 -5.81
C ARG A 142 2.51 -15.10 -6.81
N ASP A 143 2.22 -15.01 -8.11
CA ASP A 143 2.89 -15.78 -9.17
C ASP A 143 4.29 -15.24 -9.51
N ARG A 144 4.55 -13.93 -9.34
CA ARG A 144 5.90 -13.36 -9.49
C ARG A 144 6.88 -14.04 -8.54
N ILE A 145 6.49 -14.12 -7.29
CA ILE A 145 7.31 -14.72 -6.24
C ILE A 145 7.34 -16.24 -6.38
N ALA A 146 6.20 -16.88 -6.67
CA ALA A 146 6.12 -18.33 -6.88
C ALA A 146 7.09 -18.83 -7.98
N ARG A 147 7.23 -18.07 -9.08
CA ARG A 147 8.16 -18.43 -10.17
C ARG A 147 9.63 -18.36 -9.76
N ALA A 148 9.99 -17.40 -8.91
CA ALA A 148 11.35 -17.23 -8.44
C ALA A 148 11.72 -18.22 -7.32
N LEU A 149 10.78 -18.56 -6.42
CA LEU A 149 11.01 -19.37 -5.21
C LEU A 149 11.87 -20.63 -5.42
N PRO A 150 11.74 -21.44 -6.49
CA PRO A 150 12.61 -22.60 -6.73
C PRO A 150 14.12 -22.28 -6.76
N ALA A 151 14.49 -21.06 -7.18
CA ALA A 151 15.87 -20.58 -7.24
C ALA A 151 16.41 -20.10 -5.88
N TRP A 152 15.54 -19.94 -4.88
CA TRP A 152 15.84 -19.47 -3.53
C TRP A 152 15.88 -20.63 -2.54
N LYS A 153 16.77 -20.55 -1.54
CA LYS A 153 16.96 -21.59 -0.52
C LYS A 153 17.01 -20.97 0.87
N PRO A 154 16.60 -21.73 1.91
CA PRO A 154 16.87 -21.35 3.30
C PRO A 154 18.35 -21.01 3.50
N GLY A 155 18.63 -19.88 4.16
CA GLY A 155 19.98 -19.36 4.39
C GLY A 155 20.49 -18.38 3.33
N MET A 156 19.84 -18.24 2.18
CA MET A 156 20.14 -17.15 1.25
C MET A 156 19.72 -15.80 1.84
N PRO A 157 20.54 -14.73 1.73
CA PRO A 157 20.15 -13.39 2.18
C PRO A 157 18.82 -12.96 1.54
N GLY A 158 17.81 -12.63 2.36
CA GLY A 158 16.50 -12.20 1.87
C GLY A 158 15.51 -13.33 1.56
N TYR A 159 15.83 -14.58 1.86
CA TYR A 159 14.87 -15.69 1.77
C TYR A 159 13.60 -15.44 2.61
N HIS A 160 13.72 -14.83 3.80
CA HIS A 160 12.58 -14.43 4.62
C HIS A 160 11.61 -13.52 3.85
N ALA A 161 12.15 -12.53 3.12
CA ALA A 161 11.35 -11.58 2.38
C ALA A 161 10.67 -12.19 1.14
N MET A 162 11.28 -13.22 0.54
CA MET A 162 10.59 -14.02 -0.48
C MET A 162 9.36 -14.74 0.09
N LEU A 163 9.47 -15.26 1.32
CA LEU A 163 8.32 -15.88 1.98
C LEU A 163 7.26 -14.85 2.36
N SER A 164 7.65 -13.66 2.83
CA SER A 164 6.68 -12.62 3.19
C SER A 164 5.93 -12.05 1.98
N MET A 165 6.61 -11.77 0.87
CA MET A 165 5.94 -11.35 -0.37
C MET A 165 5.02 -12.45 -0.91
N HIS A 166 5.45 -13.72 -0.88
CA HIS A 166 4.58 -14.83 -1.28
C HIS A 166 3.37 -14.98 -0.36
N ALA A 167 3.55 -14.82 0.95
CA ALA A 167 2.46 -14.87 1.92
C ALA A 167 1.39 -13.83 1.62
N PHE A 168 1.79 -12.59 1.34
CA PHE A 168 0.85 -11.54 0.98
C PHE A 168 0.12 -11.84 -0.34
N GLY A 169 0.84 -12.31 -1.37
CA GLY A 169 0.21 -12.72 -2.62
C GLY A 169 -0.77 -13.90 -2.49
N LEU A 170 -0.50 -14.84 -1.59
CA LEU A 170 -1.41 -15.94 -1.25
C LEU A 170 -2.67 -15.41 -0.53
N GLU A 171 -2.50 -14.48 0.40
CA GLU A 171 -3.60 -13.86 1.15
C GLU A 171 -4.54 -13.07 0.24
N GLU A 172 -4.03 -12.22 -0.64
CA GLU A 172 -4.88 -11.45 -1.58
C GLU A 172 -5.63 -12.36 -2.58
N MET A 173 -5.18 -13.62 -2.74
CA MET A 173 -5.82 -14.68 -3.52
C MET A 173 -6.74 -15.60 -2.70
N GLY A 174 -6.85 -15.39 -1.39
CA GLY A 174 -7.71 -16.15 -0.47
C GLY A 174 -7.13 -17.49 0.01
N ASP A 175 -5.86 -17.81 -0.29
CA ASP A 175 -5.18 -19.00 0.25
C ASP A 175 -4.56 -18.71 1.62
N TYR A 176 -5.44 -18.44 2.57
CA TYR A 176 -5.07 -17.90 3.87
C TYR A 176 -4.22 -18.85 4.72
N ALA A 177 -4.45 -20.17 4.65
CA ALA A 177 -3.70 -21.13 5.44
C ALA A 177 -2.23 -21.20 5.01
N ALA A 178 -1.98 -21.23 3.68
CA ALA A 178 -0.62 -21.19 3.15
C ALA A 178 0.03 -19.82 3.40
N ALA A 179 -0.73 -18.73 3.26
CA ALA A 179 -0.27 -17.38 3.54
C ALA A 179 0.21 -17.22 4.99
N GLU A 180 -0.59 -17.64 5.97
CA GLU A 180 -0.23 -17.54 7.39
C GLU A 180 1.02 -18.35 7.71
N ALA A 181 1.12 -19.58 7.20
CA ALA A 181 2.30 -20.42 7.41
C ALA A 181 3.57 -19.78 6.84
N ALA A 182 3.52 -19.25 5.62
CA ALA A 182 4.64 -18.59 4.98
C ALA A 182 5.04 -17.29 5.70
N GLY A 183 4.07 -16.45 6.06
CA GLY A 183 4.30 -15.18 6.74
C GLY A 183 4.88 -15.35 8.14
N ARG A 184 4.35 -16.30 8.93
CA ARG A 184 4.93 -16.65 10.25
C ARG A 184 6.36 -17.14 10.10
N ARG A 185 6.63 -17.98 9.10
CA ARG A 185 7.98 -18.49 8.83
C ARG A 185 8.95 -17.37 8.43
N ALA A 186 8.48 -16.36 7.69
CA ALA A 186 9.29 -15.19 7.36
C ALA A 186 9.73 -14.44 8.64
N VAL A 187 8.79 -14.15 9.54
CA VAL A 187 9.06 -13.45 10.81
C VAL A 187 9.92 -14.27 11.77
N GLU A 188 9.79 -15.60 11.78
CA GLU A 188 10.71 -16.47 12.54
C GLU A 188 12.16 -16.39 12.04
N LEU A 189 12.35 -16.24 10.74
CA LEU A 189 13.69 -16.13 10.12
C LEU A 189 14.29 -14.74 10.30
N GLU A 190 13.46 -13.71 10.23
CA GLU A 190 13.84 -12.31 10.40
C GLU A 190 12.72 -11.59 11.18
N PRO A 191 12.86 -11.41 12.50
CA PRO A 191 11.84 -10.74 13.32
C PRO A 191 11.53 -9.30 12.91
N ARG A 192 12.42 -8.65 12.17
CA ARG A 192 12.21 -7.30 11.62
C ARG A 192 11.47 -7.29 10.28
N ASP A 193 11.07 -8.45 9.74
CA ASP A 193 10.31 -8.53 8.48
C ASP A 193 8.89 -7.96 8.66
N GLY A 194 8.80 -6.63 8.50
CA GLY A 194 7.55 -5.89 8.64
C GLY A 194 6.48 -6.29 7.62
N TRP A 195 6.89 -6.79 6.44
CA TRP A 195 5.97 -7.26 5.41
C TRP A 195 5.38 -8.63 5.76
N GLY A 196 6.17 -9.52 6.37
CA GLY A 196 5.72 -10.81 6.87
C GLY A 196 4.76 -10.66 8.06
N GLN A 197 5.09 -9.74 8.97
CA GLN A 197 4.21 -9.35 10.08
C GLN A 197 2.84 -8.90 9.56
N HIS A 198 2.86 -8.02 8.56
CA HIS A 198 1.69 -7.49 7.86
C HIS A 198 0.88 -8.55 7.13
N ALA A 199 1.51 -9.45 6.36
CA ALA A 199 0.81 -10.48 5.61
C ALA A 199 0.01 -11.41 6.55
N VAL A 200 0.57 -11.76 7.71
CA VAL A 200 -0.16 -12.55 8.73
C VAL A 200 -1.29 -11.74 9.36
N ALA A 201 -1.09 -10.44 9.63
CA ALA A 201 -2.17 -9.58 10.12
C ALA A 201 -3.34 -9.53 9.12
N HIS A 202 -3.02 -9.39 7.84
CA HIS A 202 -3.97 -9.47 6.74
C HIS A 202 -4.81 -10.76 6.76
N VAL A 203 -4.16 -11.92 6.86
CA VAL A 203 -4.87 -13.21 6.96
C VAL A 203 -5.84 -13.24 8.14
N LEU A 204 -5.38 -12.80 9.32
CA LEU A 204 -6.19 -12.84 10.54
C LEU A 204 -7.37 -11.85 10.47
N GLU A 205 -7.19 -10.70 9.83
CA GLU A 205 -8.24 -9.71 9.56
C GLU A 205 -9.27 -10.25 8.56
N MET A 206 -8.83 -10.85 7.45
CA MET A 206 -9.73 -11.41 6.42
C MET A 206 -10.50 -12.64 6.89
N GLN A 207 -9.98 -13.38 7.86
CA GLN A 207 -10.69 -14.47 8.52
C GLN A 207 -11.50 -14.05 9.76
N ASN A 208 -11.51 -12.76 10.11
CA ASN A 208 -12.16 -12.25 11.32
C ASN A 208 -11.67 -12.95 12.62
N ARG A 209 -10.38 -13.32 12.66
CA ARG A 209 -9.68 -13.95 13.82
C ARG A 209 -9.05 -12.87 14.70
N VAL A 210 -9.90 -12.01 15.24
CA VAL A 210 -9.52 -10.77 15.92
C VAL A 210 -8.57 -10.98 17.10
N GLU A 211 -8.85 -11.96 17.97
CA GLU A 211 -8.01 -12.24 19.14
C GLU A 211 -6.61 -12.72 18.75
N ASP A 212 -6.52 -13.59 17.75
CA ASP A 212 -5.24 -14.06 17.21
C ASP A 212 -4.47 -12.90 16.59
N GLY A 213 -5.16 -11.98 15.91
CA GLY A 213 -4.60 -10.77 15.33
C GLY A 213 -3.96 -9.86 16.38
N ILE A 214 -4.69 -9.57 17.45
CA ILE A 214 -4.17 -8.75 18.58
C ILE A 214 -2.96 -9.44 19.21
N ALA A 215 -3.05 -10.74 19.49
CA ALA A 215 -1.95 -11.51 20.08
C ALA A 215 -0.72 -11.49 19.17
N TRP A 216 -0.89 -11.67 17.86
CA TRP A 216 0.18 -11.63 16.87
C TRP A 216 0.89 -10.27 16.83
N MET A 217 0.12 -9.18 16.75
CA MET A 217 0.69 -7.83 16.66
C MET A 217 1.40 -7.43 17.97
N ARG A 218 0.88 -7.86 19.13
CA ARG A 218 1.46 -7.53 20.44
C ARG A 218 2.59 -8.46 20.88
N ALA A 219 2.84 -9.56 20.18
CA ALA A 219 3.86 -10.53 20.58
C ALA A 219 5.27 -9.93 20.66
N ASN A 220 5.65 -9.09 19.68
CA ASN A 220 6.95 -8.42 19.66
C ASN A 220 6.93 -7.09 18.88
N PRO A 221 6.23 -6.05 19.38
CA PRO A 221 6.12 -4.78 18.70
C PRO A 221 7.46 -4.13 18.41
N THR A 222 8.43 -4.23 19.32
CA THR A 222 9.77 -3.67 19.15
C THR A 222 10.47 -4.19 17.89
N ALA A 223 10.30 -5.47 17.55
CA ALA A 223 10.98 -6.04 16.38
C ALA A 223 10.48 -5.45 15.05
N TRP A 224 9.17 -5.31 14.87
CA TRP A 224 8.59 -4.82 13.62
C TRP A 224 8.37 -3.31 13.58
N SER A 225 8.40 -2.60 14.72
CA SER A 225 8.10 -1.17 14.78
C SER A 225 9.32 -0.26 14.90
N THR A 226 10.44 -0.74 15.45
CA THR A 226 11.61 0.11 15.70
C THR A 226 12.32 0.45 14.40
N ASP A 227 12.43 1.75 14.10
CA ASP A 227 13.11 2.27 12.91
C ASP A 227 12.54 1.69 11.60
N SER A 228 11.24 1.41 11.58
CA SER A 228 10.54 0.91 10.39
C SER A 228 9.54 1.95 9.89
N PHE A 229 9.66 2.33 8.63
CA PHE A 229 8.67 3.18 7.98
C PHE A 229 7.40 2.41 7.56
N PHE A 230 7.34 1.10 7.83
CA PHE A 230 6.14 0.27 7.71
C PHE A 230 5.42 0.06 9.06
N ALA A 231 6.00 0.56 10.15
CA ALA A 231 5.47 0.40 11.50
C ALA A 231 4.06 0.96 11.64
N VAL A 232 3.80 2.15 11.09
CA VAL A 232 2.49 2.81 11.16
C VAL A 232 1.40 1.95 10.55
N HIS A 233 1.67 1.33 9.40
CA HIS A 233 0.72 0.44 8.75
C HIS A 233 0.42 -0.80 9.59
N ASN A 234 1.44 -1.37 10.23
CA ASN A 234 1.25 -2.47 11.17
C ASN A 234 0.47 -2.04 12.43
N TRP A 235 0.71 -0.86 12.99
CA TRP A 235 -0.10 -0.31 14.08
C TRP A 235 -1.55 -0.06 13.66
N TRP A 236 -1.79 0.33 12.41
CA TRP A 236 -3.13 0.48 11.85
C TRP A 236 -3.90 -0.84 11.83
N HIS A 237 -3.27 -1.96 11.45
CA HIS A 237 -3.88 -3.30 11.56
C HIS A 237 -4.24 -3.66 13.00
N LEU A 238 -3.37 -3.38 13.97
CA LEU A 238 -3.72 -3.58 15.38
C LEU A 238 -4.95 -2.75 15.79
N ALA A 239 -5.04 -1.52 15.32
CA ALA A 239 -6.20 -0.66 15.56
C ALA A 239 -7.47 -1.20 14.89
N LEU A 240 -7.39 -1.83 13.71
CA LEU A 240 -8.53 -2.49 13.08
C LEU A 240 -9.11 -3.63 13.93
N TYR A 241 -8.26 -4.45 14.56
CA TYR A 241 -8.75 -5.51 15.45
C TYR A 241 -9.48 -4.96 16.68
N HIS A 242 -8.91 -3.94 17.33
CA HIS A 242 -9.58 -3.27 18.45
C HIS A 242 -10.87 -2.60 18.01
N LEU A 243 -10.89 -2.04 16.80
CA LEU A 243 -12.08 -1.47 16.21
C LEU A 243 -13.15 -2.55 15.95
N GLU A 244 -12.78 -3.73 15.49
CA GLU A 244 -13.69 -4.87 15.32
C GLU A 244 -14.32 -5.31 16.65
N ARG A 245 -13.59 -5.22 17.78
CA ARG A 245 -14.14 -5.43 19.14
C ARG A 245 -15.01 -4.28 19.67
N GLY A 246 -15.05 -3.15 18.97
CA GLY A 246 -15.73 -1.94 19.45
C GLY A 246 -14.97 -1.17 20.53
N GLU A 247 -13.66 -1.41 20.70
CA GLU A 247 -12.83 -0.80 21.74
C GLU A 247 -12.33 0.59 21.31
N ILE A 248 -13.27 1.53 21.13
CA ILE A 248 -13.00 2.86 20.55
C ILE A 248 -11.90 3.62 21.29
N ALA A 249 -11.81 3.51 22.61
CA ALA A 249 -10.76 4.17 23.39
C ALA A 249 -9.35 3.68 23.01
N GLU A 250 -9.18 2.36 22.80
CA GLU A 250 -7.90 1.77 22.39
C GLU A 250 -7.55 2.15 20.95
N VAL A 251 -8.56 2.17 20.06
CA VAL A 251 -8.38 2.63 18.67
C VAL A 251 -7.89 4.09 18.64
N LEU A 252 -8.49 4.97 19.45
CA LEU A 252 -8.06 6.36 19.55
C LEU A 252 -6.67 6.51 20.17
N ALA A 253 -6.32 5.68 21.15
CA ALA A 253 -4.97 5.67 21.74
C ALA A 253 -3.90 5.24 20.71
N LEU A 254 -4.18 4.22 19.90
CA LEU A 254 -3.31 3.81 18.79
C LEU A 254 -3.25 4.86 17.69
N TYR A 255 -4.39 5.49 17.39
CA TYR A 255 -4.46 6.58 16.42
C TYR A 255 -3.60 7.76 16.86
N ASP A 256 -3.80 8.28 18.08
CA ASP A 256 -3.10 9.47 18.58
C ASP A 256 -1.63 9.20 18.93
N GLY A 257 -1.30 7.95 19.28
CA GLY A 257 0.06 7.48 19.52
C GLY A 257 0.75 7.06 18.21
N PRO A 258 0.97 5.76 17.97
CA PRO A 258 1.83 5.32 16.88
C PRO A 258 1.35 5.64 15.45
N VAL A 259 0.05 5.79 15.17
CA VAL A 259 -0.43 6.02 13.79
C VAL A 259 -0.32 7.48 13.37
N LYS A 260 -0.63 8.44 14.26
CA LYS A 260 -0.50 9.88 14.00
C LYS A 260 0.84 10.44 14.47
N GLY A 261 1.41 9.90 15.55
CA GLY A 261 2.37 10.55 16.44
C GLY A 261 3.65 11.07 15.79
N GLY A 262 3.99 10.60 14.58
CA GLY A 262 5.11 11.11 13.80
C GLY A 262 4.84 12.37 12.97
N GLN A 263 3.57 12.79 12.80
CA GLN A 263 3.16 13.84 11.86
C GLN A 263 3.77 13.70 10.45
N SER A 264 4.04 12.46 10.04
CA SER A 264 4.67 12.12 8.76
C SER A 264 3.83 12.61 7.58
N SER A 265 4.52 13.02 6.53
CA SER A 265 3.96 13.30 5.21
C SER A 265 4.07 12.11 4.24
N VAL A 266 4.54 10.95 4.72
CA VAL A 266 4.58 9.71 3.94
C VAL A 266 3.14 9.32 3.58
N VAL A 267 2.89 9.09 2.29
CA VAL A 267 1.53 8.96 1.78
C VAL A 267 0.80 7.74 2.34
N LEU A 268 1.52 6.62 2.55
CA LEU A 268 0.94 5.42 3.17
C LEU A 268 0.38 5.71 4.57
N GLU A 269 1.09 6.49 5.38
CA GLU A 269 0.66 6.85 6.74
C GLU A 269 -0.58 7.77 6.71
N LEU A 270 -0.67 8.65 5.70
CA LEU A 270 -1.86 9.49 5.51
C LEU A 270 -3.08 8.69 5.08
N ILE A 271 -2.89 7.67 4.23
CA ILE A 271 -3.93 6.71 3.86
C ILE A 271 -4.45 6.02 5.12
N ASP A 272 -3.55 5.46 5.94
CA ASP A 272 -3.92 4.72 7.15
C ASP A 272 -4.65 5.61 8.17
N ALA A 273 -4.14 6.82 8.39
CA ALA A 273 -4.77 7.80 9.28
C ALA A 273 -6.17 8.18 8.80
N THR A 274 -6.34 8.57 7.53
CA THR A 274 -7.64 8.90 6.97
C THR A 274 -8.59 7.69 7.02
N ALA A 275 -8.10 6.52 6.66
CA ALA A 275 -8.90 5.30 6.61
C ALA A 275 -9.41 4.89 8.01
N MET A 276 -8.63 5.13 9.06
CA MET A 276 -9.06 4.89 10.44
C MET A 276 -10.10 5.92 10.89
N LEU A 277 -9.86 7.21 10.64
CA LEU A 277 -10.82 8.26 10.98
C LEU A 277 -12.15 8.08 10.26
N TRP A 278 -12.13 7.69 8.99
CA TRP A 278 -13.37 7.46 8.25
C TRP A 278 -14.18 6.30 8.84
N ARG A 279 -13.53 5.19 9.23
CA ARG A 279 -14.21 4.08 9.92
C ARG A 279 -14.85 4.51 11.23
N LEU A 280 -14.18 5.35 12.02
CA LEU A 280 -14.72 5.89 13.26
C LEU A 280 -15.89 6.85 12.99
N HIS A 281 -15.78 7.69 11.95
CA HIS A 281 -16.85 8.59 11.51
C HIS A 281 -18.12 7.83 11.08
N LEU A 282 -17.98 6.73 10.33
CA LEU A 282 -19.11 5.88 9.94
C LEU A 282 -19.86 5.33 11.18
N ARG A 283 -19.16 5.16 12.31
CA ARG A 283 -19.73 4.70 13.58
C ARG A 283 -20.24 5.83 14.48
N GLY A 284 -20.22 7.08 14.01
CA GLY A 284 -20.68 8.24 14.79
C GLY A 284 -19.76 8.61 15.97
N VAL A 285 -18.48 8.23 15.91
CA VAL A 285 -17.50 8.66 16.93
C VAL A 285 -17.13 10.12 16.69
N GLU A 286 -17.10 10.92 17.77
CA GLU A 286 -16.65 12.31 17.73
C GLU A 286 -15.12 12.37 17.62
N LEU A 287 -14.62 13.00 16.54
CA LEU A 287 -13.19 12.97 16.18
C LEU A 287 -12.44 14.26 16.48
N GLY A 288 -13.16 15.36 16.74
CA GLY A 288 -12.57 16.68 17.03
C GLY A 288 -11.56 17.13 15.97
N GLU A 289 -10.44 17.70 16.41
CA GLU A 289 -9.39 18.26 15.53
C GLU A 289 -8.56 17.22 14.76
N ARG A 290 -8.84 15.91 14.91
CA ARG A 290 -8.07 14.85 14.23
C ARG A 290 -8.17 14.95 12.70
N TRP A 291 -9.32 15.39 12.18
CA TRP A 291 -9.50 15.63 10.75
C TRP A 291 -8.62 16.77 10.24
N GLN A 292 -8.53 17.88 10.97
CA GLN A 292 -7.71 19.03 10.56
C GLN A 292 -6.25 18.62 10.38
N SER A 293 -5.70 17.88 11.35
CA SER A 293 -4.31 17.44 11.31
C SER A 293 -3.97 16.50 10.15
N VAL A 294 -4.90 15.66 9.69
CA VAL A 294 -4.64 14.80 8.51
C VAL A 294 -4.89 15.55 7.21
N ALA A 295 -5.88 16.45 7.17
CA ALA A 295 -6.16 17.30 6.01
C ALA A 295 -5.01 18.28 5.73
N ASP A 296 -4.42 18.90 6.75
CA ASP A 296 -3.24 19.76 6.62
C ASP A 296 -2.09 19.04 5.90
N ARG A 297 -1.85 17.78 6.26
CA ARG A 297 -0.79 16.98 5.64
C ARG A 297 -1.18 16.54 4.23
N TRP A 298 -2.44 16.22 3.97
CA TRP A 298 -2.90 15.97 2.60
C TRP A 298 -2.80 17.21 1.71
N GLU A 299 -2.89 18.43 2.23
CA GLU A 299 -2.67 19.64 1.41
C GLU A 299 -1.20 19.85 1.02
N THR A 300 -0.25 19.29 1.77
CA THR A 300 1.17 19.40 1.41
C THR A 300 1.61 18.38 0.36
N VAL A 301 0.95 17.22 0.28
CA VAL A 301 1.35 16.12 -0.63
C VAL A 301 0.28 15.62 -1.60
N GLY A 302 -1.00 15.84 -1.31
CA GLY A 302 -2.16 15.32 -2.05
C GLY A 302 -2.71 16.26 -3.11
N GLY A 303 -3.58 15.75 -4.00
CA GLY A 303 -4.26 16.58 -4.99
C GLY A 303 -3.57 16.70 -6.35
N ALA A 304 -2.48 15.98 -6.60
CA ALA A 304 -1.76 16.05 -7.87
C ALA A 304 -2.41 15.23 -9.01
N GLY A 305 -3.49 14.48 -8.75
CA GLY A 305 -4.09 13.59 -9.76
C GLY A 305 -3.12 12.48 -10.22
N SER A 306 -2.12 12.15 -9.39
CA SER A 306 -0.99 11.27 -9.75
C SER A 306 -1.25 9.80 -9.44
N TYR A 307 -2.06 9.50 -8.41
CA TYR A 307 -2.51 8.14 -8.10
C TYR A 307 -3.91 8.16 -7.48
N ALA A 308 -4.87 7.55 -8.19
CA ALA A 308 -6.29 7.60 -7.86
C ALA A 308 -6.64 7.12 -6.44
N PHE A 309 -5.90 6.14 -5.91
CA PHE A 309 -6.12 5.61 -4.57
C PHE A 309 -5.79 6.63 -3.48
N ASN A 310 -4.71 7.38 -3.66
CA ASN A 310 -4.29 8.46 -2.75
C ASN A 310 -5.32 9.58 -2.78
N ASP A 311 -5.77 9.98 -3.97
CA ASP A 311 -6.76 11.04 -4.15
C ASP A 311 -8.09 10.69 -3.47
N TRP A 312 -8.51 9.42 -3.50
CA TRP A 312 -9.71 8.97 -2.79
C TRP A 312 -9.60 9.11 -1.27
N HIS A 313 -8.44 8.83 -0.68
CA HIS A 313 -8.20 9.05 0.75
C HIS A 313 -8.08 10.53 1.10
N ALA A 314 -7.43 11.34 0.26
CA ALA A 314 -7.38 12.78 0.44
C ALA A 314 -8.80 13.41 0.43
N ALA A 315 -9.69 12.94 -0.45
CA ALA A 315 -11.09 13.40 -0.47
C ALA A 315 -11.80 13.15 0.86
N MET A 316 -11.64 11.95 1.46
CA MET A 316 -12.22 11.63 2.76
C MET A 316 -11.69 12.54 3.87
N ALA A 317 -10.38 12.87 3.84
CA ALA A 317 -9.79 13.81 4.79
C ALA A 317 -10.35 15.22 4.66
N PHE A 318 -10.44 15.75 3.43
CA PHE A 318 -10.99 17.09 3.18
C PHE A 318 -12.48 17.19 3.54
N LEU A 319 -13.25 16.13 3.28
CA LEU A 319 -14.65 16.04 3.71
C LEU A 319 -14.76 16.06 5.24
N GLY A 320 -14.01 15.20 5.93
CA GLY A 320 -14.01 15.12 7.39
C GLY A 320 -13.55 16.43 8.06
N ALA A 321 -12.62 17.15 7.43
CA ALA A 321 -12.11 18.44 7.90
C ALA A 321 -12.93 19.66 7.44
N ASN A 322 -14.02 19.46 6.68
CA ASN A 322 -14.84 20.52 6.08
C ASN A 322 -14.02 21.54 5.25
N ARG A 323 -13.22 21.04 4.30
CA ARG A 323 -12.37 21.84 3.40
C ARG A 323 -12.87 21.80 1.94
N PRO A 324 -13.97 22.50 1.62
CA PRO A 324 -14.58 22.43 0.29
C PRO A 324 -13.63 22.87 -0.83
N GLY A 325 -12.81 23.91 -0.61
CA GLY A 325 -11.85 24.38 -1.61
C GLY A 325 -10.77 23.34 -1.96
N ALA A 326 -10.22 22.65 -0.96
CA ALA A 326 -9.24 21.58 -1.18
C ALA A 326 -9.87 20.37 -1.90
N LEU A 327 -11.11 20.01 -1.52
CA LEU A 327 -11.87 18.95 -2.19
C LEU A 327 -12.18 19.29 -3.66
N GLU A 328 -12.61 20.53 -3.95
CA GLU A 328 -12.87 20.98 -5.32
C GLU A 328 -11.61 20.93 -6.18
N ALA A 329 -10.49 21.46 -5.67
CA ALA A 329 -9.20 21.40 -6.35
C ALA A 329 -8.75 19.97 -6.65
N LEU A 330 -8.92 19.04 -5.70
CA LEU A 330 -8.66 17.61 -5.87
C LEU A 330 -9.56 17.00 -6.96
N ILE A 331 -10.87 17.28 -6.95
CA ILE A 331 -11.81 16.76 -7.95
C ILE A 331 -11.47 17.28 -9.35
N GLU A 332 -11.08 18.54 -9.47
CA GLU A 332 -10.62 19.12 -10.73
C GLU A 332 -9.33 18.46 -11.23
N ALA A 333 -8.36 18.26 -10.35
CA ALA A 333 -7.12 17.56 -10.68
C ALA A 333 -7.38 16.12 -11.13
N ALA A 334 -8.20 15.37 -10.40
CA ALA A 334 -8.61 14.02 -10.77
C ALA A 334 -9.40 14.00 -12.12
N THR A 335 -10.22 15.01 -12.39
CA THR A 335 -10.94 15.14 -13.67
C THR A 335 -9.99 15.37 -14.84
N ARG A 336 -8.96 16.21 -14.66
CA ARG A 336 -7.89 16.39 -15.65
C ARG A 336 -7.12 15.08 -15.86
N ALA A 337 -6.73 14.40 -14.79
CA ALA A 337 -6.01 13.12 -14.85
C ALA A 337 -6.82 12.04 -15.59
N ALA A 338 -8.12 11.92 -15.32
CA ALA A 338 -9.00 10.96 -15.97
C ALA A 338 -9.14 11.14 -17.51
N SER A 339 -8.86 12.35 -18.00
CA SER A 339 -8.88 12.71 -19.42
C SER A 339 -7.52 12.48 -20.11
N GLY A 340 -6.48 12.17 -19.34
CA GLY A 340 -5.15 11.86 -19.84
C GLY A 340 -5.03 10.46 -20.43
N ALA A 341 -3.78 10.06 -20.68
CA ALA A 341 -3.41 8.70 -21.10
C ALA A 341 -2.74 7.94 -19.94
N GLY A 342 -2.47 6.65 -20.16
CA GLY A 342 -1.81 5.80 -19.19
C GLY A 342 -2.74 5.19 -18.15
N ASP A 343 -2.15 4.40 -17.25
CA ASP A 343 -2.91 3.53 -16.36
C ASP A 343 -3.63 4.34 -15.26
N ASN A 344 -2.99 5.36 -14.70
CA ASN A 344 -3.63 6.21 -13.69
C ASN A 344 -4.83 7.00 -14.23
N ALA A 345 -4.83 7.40 -15.51
CA ALA A 345 -5.99 8.03 -16.13
C ALA A 345 -7.19 7.06 -16.13
N MET A 346 -6.96 5.77 -16.39
CA MET A 346 -7.98 4.74 -16.29
C MET A 346 -8.40 4.50 -14.84
N PHE A 347 -7.45 4.32 -13.91
CA PHE A 347 -7.75 4.13 -12.48
C PHE A 347 -8.65 5.25 -11.94
N THR A 348 -8.31 6.50 -12.30
CA THR A 348 -9.04 7.69 -11.89
C THR A 348 -10.42 7.75 -12.53
N ARG A 349 -10.53 7.48 -13.83
CA ARG A 349 -11.80 7.56 -14.57
C ARG A 349 -12.80 6.49 -14.14
N GLU A 350 -12.35 5.25 -13.99
CA GLU A 350 -13.21 4.09 -13.78
C GLU A 350 -13.51 3.82 -12.31
N VAL A 351 -12.59 4.17 -11.41
CA VAL A 351 -12.70 3.86 -9.97
C VAL A 351 -12.60 5.11 -9.11
N GLY A 352 -11.48 5.86 -9.21
CA GLY A 352 -11.17 6.98 -8.32
C GLY A 352 -12.25 8.07 -8.27
N LEU A 353 -12.59 8.68 -9.41
CA LEU A 353 -13.61 9.73 -9.50
C LEU A 353 -15.01 9.25 -9.07
N PRO A 354 -15.50 8.08 -9.52
CA PRO A 354 -16.73 7.52 -8.98
C PRO A 354 -16.73 7.39 -7.45
N LEU A 355 -15.65 6.88 -6.85
CA LEU A 355 -15.55 6.73 -5.40
C LEU A 355 -15.43 8.08 -4.67
N ILE A 356 -14.63 9.02 -5.16
CA ILE A 356 -14.52 10.40 -4.62
C ILE A 356 -15.91 11.06 -4.60
N ARG A 357 -16.66 10.97 -5.71
CA ARG A 357 -18.03 11.51 -5.78
C ARG A 357 -18.99 10.77 -4.86
N GLY A 358 -18.80 9.46 -4.68
CA GLY A 358 -19.58 8.64 -3.75
C GLY A 358 -19.40 9.04 -2.29
N VAL A 359 -18.15 9.20 -1.82
CA VAL A 359 -17.88 9.63 -0.45
C VAL A 359 -18.29 11.10 -0.22
N LYS A 360 -18.17 11.97 -1.23
CA LYS A 360 -18.71 13.33 -1.19
C LYS A 360 -20.23 13.33 -1.00
N ALA A 361 -20.96 12.57 -1.83
CA ALA A 361 -22.41 12.45 -1.71
C ALA A 361 -22.83 11.90 -0.34
N PHE A 362 -22.08 10.92 0.19
CA PHE A 362 -22.33 10.38 1.53
C PHE A 362 -22.19 11.46 2.61
N ALA A 363 -21.10 12.22 2.59
CA ALA A 363 -20.83 13.29 3.55
C ALA A 363 -21.85 14.45 3.47
N GLU A 364 -22.42 14.71 2.30
CA GLU A 364 -23.46 15.73 2.09
C GLU A 364 -24.88 15.24 2.42
N GLY A 365 -25.04 13.97 2.84
CA GLY A 365 -26.33 13.37 3.14
C GLY A 365 -27.13 12.90 1.91
N ASP A 366 -26.58 13.00 0.70
CA ASP A 366 -27.17 12.41 -0.51
C ASP A 366 -26.84 10.91 -0.58
N HIS A 367 -27.48 10.16 0.31
CA HIS A 367 -27.26 8.72 0.46
C HIS A 367 -27.63 7.93 -0.80
N ARG A 368 -28.61 8.38 -1.58
CA ARG A 368 -28.99 7.74 -2.85
C ARG A 368 -27.87 7.84 -3.88
N MET A 369 -27.31 9.04 -4.07
CA MET A 369 -26.20 9.22 -4.99
C MET A 369 -24.95 8.47 -4.50
N ALA A 370 -24.68 8.49 -3.19
CA ALA A 370 -23.59 7.72 -2.60
C ALA A 370 -23.71 6.23 -2.94
N THR A 371 -24.88 5.63 -2.69
CA THR A 371 -25.18 4.24 -3.03
C THR A 371 -24.94 3.93 -4.51
N GLN A 372 -25.48 4.77 -5.42
CA GLN A 372 -25.32 4.56 -6.86
C GLN A 372 -23.85 4.55 -7.28
N ARG A 373 -23.04 5.48 -6.77
CA ARG A 373 -21.62 5.61 -7.14
C ARG A 373 -20.77 4.50 -6.54
N LEU A 374 -20.91 4.24 -5.24
CA LEU A 374 -20.12 3.24 -4.53
C LEU A 374 -20.42 1.83 -5.03
N ARG A 375 -21.71 1.49 -5.24
CA ARG A 375 -22.13 0.18 -5.75
C ARG A 375 -21.62 -0.08 -7.16
N ALA A 376 -21.57 0.93 -8.02
CA ALA A 376 -21.05 0.78 -9.39
C ALA A 376 -19.55 0.47 -9.42
N ALA A 377 -18.79 1.00 -8.46
CA ALA A 377 -17.33 0.86 -8.41
C ALA A 377 -16.85 -0.36 -7.61
N ARG A 378 -17.59 -0.84 -6.59
CA ARG A 378 -17.11 -1.87 -5.64
C ARG A 378 -16.53 -3.13 -6.30
N ASN A 379 -17.14 -3.60 -7.38
CA ASN A 379 -16.73 -4.85 -8.06
C ASN A 379 -15.45 -4.71 -8.90
N ILE A 380 -15.05 -3.48 -9.22
CA ILE A 380 -13.83 -3.19 -9.99
C ILE A 380 -12.81 -2.40 -9.17
N ALA A 381 -13.06 -2.20 -7.87
CA ALA A 381 -12.25 -1.37 -7.01
C ALA A 381 -10.79 -1.84 -6.92
N HIS A 382 -10.50 -3.12 -7.11
CA HIS A 382 -9.11 -3.60 -7.15
C HIS A 382 -8.26 -2.92 -8.22
N ARG A 383 -8.84 -2.40 -9.32
CA ARG A 383 -8.08 -1.85 -10.46
C ARG A 383 -7.17 -0.67 -10.13
N PHE A 384 -7.43 0.06 -9.05
CA PHE A 384 -6.58 1.17 -8.60
C PHE A 384 -5.66 0.81 -7.42
N GLY A 385 -5.46 -0.49 -7.14
CA GLY A 385 -4.62 -0.97 -6.06
C GLY A 385 -5.26 -0.94 -4.67
N GLY A 386 -4.40 -0.91 -3.65
CA GLY A 386 -4.75 -1.11 -2.24
C GLY A 386 -4.91 -2.59 -1.87
N SER A 387 -5.03 -2.90 -0.58
CA SER A 387 -5.37 -4.25 -0.13
C SER A 387 -6.89 -4.42 0.07
N HIS A 388 -7.35 -5.65 0.29
CA HIS A 388 -8.75 -5.90 0.66
C HIS A 388 -9.17 -5.11 1.90
N ALA A 389 -8.32 -5.10 2.93
CA ALA A 389 -8.56 -4.36 4.17
C ALA A 389 -8.69 -2.84 3.93
N GLN A 390 -7.86 -2.24 3.09
CA GLN A 390 -7.96 -0.81 2.80
C GLN A 390 -9.23 -0.47 2.01
N ARG A 391 -9.60 -1.32 1.02
CA ARG A 391 -10.79 -1.14 0.18
C ARG A 391 -12.12 -1.43 0.90
N ASP A 392 -12.12 -2.12 2.05
CA ASP A 392 -13.33 -2.41 2.85
C ASP A 392 -14.13 -1.14 3.19
N LEU A 393 -13.50 0.04 3.18
CA LEU A 393 -14.17 1.33 3.31
C LEU A 393 -15.29 1.57 2.29
N ILE A 394 -15.17 1.02 1.07
CA ILE A 394 -16.19 1.14 0.03
C ILE A 394 -17.47 0.44 0.50
N ASP A 395 -17.33 -0.80 0.99
CA ASP A 395 -18.46 -1.60 1.46
C ASP A 395 -19.05 -1.04 2.75
N LEU A 396 -18.21 -0.62 3.69
CA LEU A 396 -18.66 0.04 4.93
C LEU A 396 -19.45 1.32 4.64
N THR A 397 -18.95 2.18 3.75
CA THR A 397 -19.64 3.43 3.39
C THR A 397 -20.92 3.15 2.60
N LEU A 398 -20.91 2.14 1.73
CA LEU A 398 -22.09 1.73 0.96
C LEU A 398 -23.19 1.16 1.87
N ILE A 399 -22.85 0.33 2.85
CA ILE A 399 -23.80 -0.17 3.86
C ILE A 399 -24.40 1.01 4.63
N GLU A 400 -23.57 1.92 5.14
CA GLU A 400 -24.06 3.11 5.84
C GLU A 400 -24.95 4.00 4.96
N ALA A 401 -24.59 4.19 3.69
CA ALA A 401 -25.41 4.95 2.74
C ALA A 401 -26.78 4.28 2.55
N ALA A 402 -26.83 2.96 2.35
CA ALA A 402 -28.08 2.23 2.17
C ALA A 402 -28.97 2.31 3.43
N LEU A 403 -28.39 2.13 4.62
CA LEU A 403 -29.10 2.19 5.89
C LEU A 403 -29.65 3.61 6.16
N ARG A 404 -28.80 4.64 6.05
CA ARG A 404 -29.22 6.04 6.32
C ARG A 404 -30.14 6.60 5.23
N GLY A 405 -30.02 6.11 4.00
CA GLY A 405 -30.87 6.49 2.87
C GLY A 405 -32.21 5.77 2.81
N GLY A 406 -32.47 4.80 3.68
CA GLY A 406 -33.71 4.02 3.70
C GLY A 406 -33.84 3.03 2.53
N GLU A 407 -32.74 2.60 1.92
CA GLU A 407 -32.74 1.59 0.86
C GLU A 407 -32.76 0.16 1.46
N THR A 408 -33.85 -0.19 2.16
CA THR A 408 -33.96 -1.40 2.99
C THR A 408 -33.48 -2.68 2.32
N ALA A 409 -33.99 -2.99 1.12
CA ALA A 409 -33.65 -4.23 0.43
C ALA A 409 -32.16 -4.31 0.04
N LEU A 410 -31.54 -3.17 -0.28
CA LEU A 410 -30.10 -3.13 -0.56
C LEU A 410 -29.29 -3.24 0.73
N GLY A 411 -29.69 -2.53 1.78
CA GLY A 411 -29.07 -2.62 3.11
C GLY A 411 -29.08 -4.06 3.63
N GLU A 412 -30.23 -4.73 3.57
CA GLU A 412 -30.40 -6.15 3.92
C GLU A 412 -29.42 -7.05 3.16
N ALA A 413 -29.34 -6.91 1.84
CA ALA A 413 -28.46 -7.72 1.02
C ALA A 413 -26.98 -7.52 1.38
N LEU A 414 -26.54 -6.27 1.53
CA LEU A 414 -25.14 -5.95 1.84
C LEU A 414 -24.74 -6.37 3.25
N VAL A 415 -25.63 -6.21 4.23
CA VAL A 415 -25.39 -6.66 5.60
C VAL A 415 -25.34 -8.19 5.66
N ALA A 416 -26.19 -8.88 4.90
CA ALA A 416 -26.14 -10.34 4.77
C ALA A 416 -24.83 -10.83 4.12
N GLU A 417 -24.35 -10.17 3.05
CA GLU A 417 -23.03 -10.43 2.47
C GLU A 417 -21.93 -10.31 3.53
N ARG A 418 -21.94 -9.23 4.32
CA ARG A 418 -20.93 -9.00 5.36
C ARG A 418 -21.05 -10.01 6.51
N GLN A 419 -22.27 -10.40 6.89
CA GLN A 419 -22.49 -11.40 7.93
C GLN A 419 -22.00 -12.78 7.52
N ALA A 420 -22.07 -13.13 6.24
CA ALA A 420 -21.55 -14.40 5.74
C ALA A 420 -20.03 -14.53 5.94
N ILE A 421 -19.29 -13.41 5.83
CA ILE A 421 -17.83 -13.38 6.01
C ILE A 421 -17.40 -13.04 7.43
N ARG A 422 -18.22 -12.32 8.20
CA ARG A 422 -17.93 -11.86 9.58
C ARG A 422 -19.12 -12.14 10.51
N PRO A 423 -19.50 -13.41 10.77
CA PRO A 423 -20.78 -13.76 11.41
C PRO A 423 -20.90 -13.32 12.87
N HIS A 424 -19.78 -13.15 13.57
CA HIS A 424 -19.74 -12.77 14.99
C HIS A 424 -19.24 -11.34 15.21
N SER A 425 -19.07 -10.56 14.14
CA SER A 425 -18.64 -9.16 14.20
C SER A 425 -19.66 -8.32 14.99
N PRO A 426 -19.25 -7.65 16.08
CA PRO A 426 -20.10 -6.68 16.78
C PRO A 426 -20.65 -5.57 15.86
N VAL A 427 -19.86 -5.20 14.84
CA VAL A 427 -20.21 -4.19 13.83
C VAL A 427 -21.34 -4.69 12.93
N VAL A 428 -21.24 -5.92 12.44
CA VAL A 428 -22.31 -6.54 11.65
C VAL A 428 -23.58 -6.67 12.48
N LEU A 429 -23.47 -7.10 13.73
CA LEU A 429 -24.61 -7.20 14.63
C LEU A 429 -25.26 -5.83 14.88
N ASP A 430 -24.48 -4.74 14.89
CA ASP A 430 -25.03 -3.38 14.95
C ASP A 430 -25.82 -3.00 13.69
N PHE A 431 -25.29 -3.30 12.50
CA PHE A 431 -26.03 -3.08 11.26
C PHE A 431 -27.36 -3.86 11.23
N VAL A 432 -27.35 -5.12 11.65
CA VAL A 432 -28.57 -5.95 11.76
C VAL A 432 -29.58 -5.32 12.72
N ARG A 433 -29.15 -4.83 13.88
CA ARG A 433 -30.05 -4.15 14.83
C ARG A 433 -30.65 -2.87 14.24
N ARG A 434 -29.86 -2.07 13.54
CA ARG A 434 -30.30 -0.80 12.93
C ARG A 434 -31.27 -1.00 11.76
N MET A 435 -31.21 -2.14 11.08
CA MET A 435 -32.20 -2.49 10.05
C MET A 435 -33.55 -2.90 10.64
N ALA A 436 -33.57 -3.42 11.87
CA ALA A 436 -34.79 -3.88 12.54
C ALA A 436 -35.53 -2.76 13.29
N ALA A 437 -34.90 -1.59 13.46
CA ALA A 437 -35.46 -0.39 14.06
C ALA A 437 -36.07 0.52 12.99
#